data_AF-X1IYA7-F1
#
_entry.id   AF-X1IYA7-F1
#
_cell.length_a   1.000
_cell.length_b   1.000
_cell.length_c   1.000
_cell.angle_alpha   90.00
_cell.angle_beta   90.00
_cell.angle_gamma   90.00
#
_symmetry.space_group_name_H-M   'P 1'
#
loop_
_entity.id
_entity.type
_entity.pdbx_description
1 polymer ?
#
loop_
_entity_poly.entity_id
_entity_poly.type
_entity_poly.pdbx_seq_one_letter_code
_entity_poly.pdbx_strand_id
1 'polypeptide(L)'
;YVKGVDAALVGDETDYMKMIDIVNPDIIALGYDQKHDEKDLYKAISARGYPHVKIIRLQKHVSGKSTSKIVQEIIKHNYRE
;
A
#
# COMPACT_ATOMS: atom_id res chain seq x y z
N TYR A 1 -10.01 13.14 -8.06
CA TYR A 1 -9.77 12.14 -9.12
C TYR A 1 -8.31 11.76 -9.09
N VAL A 2 -8.00 10.46 -9.00
CA VAL A 2 -6.64 9.94 -9.11
C VAL A 2 -6.57 9.18 -10.44
N LYS A 3 -5.65 9.58 -11.32
CA LYS A 3 -5.51 8.95 -12.63
C LYS A 3 -5.05 7.50 -12.46
N GLY A 4 -5.74 6.56 -13.11
CA GLY A 4 -5.45 5.12 -13.03
C GLY A 4 -6.09 4.39 -11.85
N VAL A 5 -7.10 4.99 -11.21
CA VAL A 5 -7.88 4.37 -10.12
C VAL A 5 -9.33 4.28 -10.56
N ASP A 6 -9.84 3.06 -10.68
CA ASP A 6 -11.25 2.79 -10.99
C ASP A 6 -12.12 2.75 -9.73
N ALA A 7 -11.59 2.21 -8.64
CA ALA A 7 -12.27 2.13 -7.35
C ALA A 7 -11.30 2.35 -6.18
N ALA A 8 -11.82 2.93 -5.10
CA ALA A 8 -11.13 3.05 -3.82
C ALA A 8 -12.02 2.46 -2.73
N LEU A 9 -11.52 1.46 -2.02
CA LEU A 9 -12.26 0.76 -0.97
C LEU A 9 -11.63 1.07 0.38
N VAL A 10 -12.46 1.38 1.37
CA VAL A 10 -12.01 1.64 2.75
C VAL A 10 -11.71 0.32 3.44
N GLY A 11 -10.47 0.16 3.92
CA GLY A 11 -9.98 -1.00 4.67
C GLY A 11 -10.87 -1.41 5.84
N ASP A 12 -10.79 -2.68 6.24
CA ASP A 12 -11.30 -3.10 7.54
C ASP A 12 -10.31 -2.67 8.63
N GLU A 13 -10.80 -2.10 9.73
CA GLU A 13 -9.95 -1.60 10.82
C GLU A 13 -9.23 -2.71 11.59
N THR A 14 -9.74 -3.94 11.51
CA THR A 14 -9.29 -5.07 12.33
C THR A 14 -8.65 -6.20 11.50
N ASP A 15 -9.16 -6.44 10.29
CA ASP A 15 -8.66 -7.49 9.39
C ASP A 15 -8.42 -6.94 7.99
N TYR A 16 -7.21 -6.40 7.76
CA TYR A 16 -6.82 -5.89 6.44
C TYR A 16 -6.87 -6.96 5.33
N MET A 17 -6.80 -8.25 5.67
CA MET A 17 -6.84 -9.34 4.69
C MET A 17 -8.25 -9.58 4.13
N LYS A 18 -9.29 -9.09 4.81
CA LYS A 18 -10.68 -9.14 4.32
C LYS A 18 -10.86 -8.47 2.95
N MET A 19 -9.97 -7.53 2.60
CA MET A 19 -9.95 -6.93 1.27
C MET A 19 -9.68 -7.95 0.16
N ILE A 20 -8.96 -9.02 0.44
CA ILE A 20 -8.71 -10.08 -0.54
C ILE A 20 -10.01 -10.82 -0.83
N ASP A 21 -10.86 -11.05 0.18
CA ASP A 21 -12.16 -11.71 -0.02
C ASP A 21 -13.13 -10.83 -0.82
N ILE A 22 -13.08 -9.51 -0.61
CA ILE A 22 -13.96 -8.55 -1.29
C ILE A 22 -13.51 -8.33 -2.74
N VAL A 23 -12.20 -8.16 -2.97
CA VAL A 23 -11.66 -7.78 -4.28
C VAL A 23 -11.33 -9.00 -5.13
N ASN A 24 -10.97 -10.12 -4.50
CA ASN A 24 -10.44 -11.33 -5.15
C ASN A 24 -9.39 -11.01 -6.24
N PRO A 25 -8.25 -10.41 -5.87
CA PRO A 25 -7.30 -9.87 -6.85
C PRO A 25 -6.41 -10.95 -7.45
N ASP A 26 -6.07 -10.85 -8.73
CA ASP A 26 -5.01 -11.68 -9.33
C ASP A 26 -3.60 -11.23 -8.90
N ILE A 27 -3.43 -9.92 -8.66
CA ILE A 27 -2.13 -9.29 -8.38
C ILE A 27 -2.29 -8.28 -7.24
N ILE A 28 -1.38 -8.35 -6.26
CA ILE A 28 -1.21 -7.35 -5.20
C ILE A 28 0.12 -6.64 -5.41
N ALA A 29 0.07 -5.33 -5.62
CA ALA A 29 1.25 -4.48 -5.67
C ALA A 29 1.55 -3.90 -4.28
N LEU A 30 2.69 -4.27 -3.69
CA LEU A 30 3.14 -3.74 -2.42
C LEU A 30 4.05 -2.52 -2.61
N GLY A 31 3.86 -1.52 -1.76
CA GLY A 31 4.77 -0.39 -1.64
C GLY A 31 6.18 -0.85 -1.27
N TYR A 32 7.20 -0.16 -1.79
CA TYR A 32 8.60 -0.52 -1.58
C TYR A 32 8.98 -0.53 -0.08
N ASP A 33 8.35 0.31 0.74
CA ASP A 33 8.59 0.53 2.17
C ASP A 33 7.61 -0.21 3.10
N GLN A 34 6.67 -0.98 2.56
CA GLN A 34 5.73 -1.73 3.40
C GLN A 34 6.43 -2.86 4.15
N LYS A 35 6.23 -2.91 5.47
CA LYS A 35 6.91 -3.83 6.40
C LYS A 35 6.59 -5.32 6.22
N HIS A 36 5.53 -5.65 5.48
CA HIS A 36 5.11 -7.04 5.28
C HIS A 36 6.12 -7.77 4.40
N ASP A 37 6.60 -8.94 4.84
CA ASP A 37 7.40 -9.82 3.98
C ASP A 37 6.51 -10.47 2.90
N GLU A 38 7.01 -10.56 1.67
CA GLU A 38 6.24 -11.11 0.54
C GLU A 38 5.91 -12.59 0.71
N LYS A 39 6.82 -13.37 1.31
CA LYS A 39 6.61 -14.81 1.52
C LYS A 39 5.60 -15.05 2.62
N ASP A 40 5.68 -14.29 3.72
CA ASP A 40 4.71 -14.43 4.81
C ASP A 40 3.33 -13.97 4.39
N LEU A 41 3.25 -12.86 3.62
CA LEU A 41 2.00 -12.43 3.03
C LEU A 41 1.44 -13.50 2.08
N TYR A 42 2.25 -14.04 1.18
CA TYR A 42 1.83 -15.11 0.27
C TYR A 42 1.30 -16.33 1.01
N LYS A 43 1.98 -16.77 2.08
CA LYS A 43 1.53 -17.90 2.91
C LYS A 43 0.18 -17.62 3.56
N ALA A 44 0.00 -16.44 4.15
CA ALA A 44 -1.25 -16.05 4.80
C ALA A 44 -2.42 -16.01 3.80
N ILE A 45 -2.18 -15.43 2.61
CA ILE A 45 -3.18 -15.34 1.54
C ILE A 45 -3.52 -16.74 0.99
N SER A 46 -2.50 -17.58 0.78
CA SER A 46 -2.68 -18.96 0.32
C SER A 46 -3.46 -19.79 1.33
N ALA A 47 -3.15 -19.65 2.63
CA ALA A 47 -3.86 -20.33 3.70
C ALA A 47 -5.33 -19.88 3.83
N ARG A 48 -5.64 -18.65 3.40
CA ARG A 48 -7.01 -18.11 3.32
C ARG A 48 -7.79 -18.62 2.11
N GLY A 49 -7.17 -19.38 1.21
CA GLY A 49 -7.83 -20.00 0.04
C GLY A 49 -7.50 -19.35 -1.30
N TYR A 50 -6.54 -18.42 -1.36
CA TYR A 50 -6.20 -17.69 -2.58
C TYR A 50 -4.74 -17.93 -3.04
N PRO A 51 -4.34 -19.17 -3.34
CA PRO A 51 -2.96 -19.49 -3.73
C PRO A 51 -2.55 -18.93 -5.11
N HIS A 52 -3.52 -18.45 -5.90
CA HIS A 52 -3.29 -17.91 -7.24
C HIS A 52 -2.79 -16.45 -7.22
N VAL A 53 -2.94 -15.75 -6.09
CA VAL A 53 -2.62 -14.32 -5.98
C VAL A 53 -1.12 -14.11 -6.07
N LYS A 54 -0.70 -13.21 -6.97
CA LYS A 54 0.70 -12.83 -7.13
C LYS A 54 1.00 -11.56 -6.36
N ILE A 55 2.07 -11.58 -5.58
CA ILE A 55 2.55 -10.42 -4.84
C ILE A 55 3.75 -9.84 -5.57
N ILE A 56 3.69 -8.54 -5.87
CA ILE A 56 4.76 -7.81 -6.56
C ILE A 56 5.14 -6.60 -5.71
N ARG A 57 6.36 -6.56 -5.18
CA ARG A 57 6.89 -5.36 -4.55
C ARG A 57 7.40 -4.37 -5.58
N LEU A 58 6.90 -3.14 -5.49
CA LEU A 58 7.35 -2.05 -6.33
C LEU A 58 8.77 -1.63 -5.92
N GLN A 59 9.66 -1.43 -6.88
CA GLN A 59 11.09 -1.18 -6.61
C GLN A 59 11.44 0.30 -6.33
N LYS A 60 10.55 1.24 -6.67
CA LYS A 60 10.93 2.65 -6.81
C LYS A 60 10.18 3.56 -5.86
N HIS A 61 10.94 4.36 -5.11
CA HIS A 61 10.46 5.60 -4.54
C HIS A 61 10.64 6.73 -5.58
N VAL A 62 9.59 7.52 -5.84
CA VAL A 62 9.72 8.74 -6.65
C VAL A 62 10.52 9.76 -5.83
N SER A 63 11.72 10.10 -6.28
CA SER A 63 12.58 11.04 -5.56
C SER A 63 11.92 12.41 -5.42
N GLY A 64 12.12 13.05 -4.26
CA GLY A 64 11.70 14.42 -4.01
C GLY A 64 10.23 14.61 -3.56
N LYS A 65 9.39 13.57 -3.57
CA LYS A 65 7.97 13.69 -3.19
C LYS A 65 7.66 12.79 -1.98
N SER A 66 7.64 13.36 -0.79
CA SER A 66 7.20 12.66 0.43
C SER A 66 6.39 13.59 1.34
N THR A 67 5.41 13.03 2.04
CA THR A 67 4.60 13.77 3.02
C THR A 67 5.49 14.39 4.10
N SER A 68 6.49 13.66 4.58
CA SER A 68 7.44 14.16 5.58
C SER A 68 8.19 15.41 5.11
N LYS A 69 8.61 15.48 3.84
CA LYS A 69 9.27 16.67 3.28
C LYS A 69 8.32 17.84 3.16
N ILE A 70 7.09 17.61 2.71
CA ILE A 70 6.05 18.65 2.63
C ILE A 70 5.77 19.23 4.03
N VAL A 71 5.61 18.37 5.05
CA VAL A 71 5.39 18.80 6.43
C VAL A 71 6.59 19.61 6.95
N GLN A 72 7.82 19.15 6.71
CA GLN A 72 9.02 19.89 7.09
C GLN A 72 9.12 21.28 6.41
N GLU A 73 8.70 21.38 5.16
CA GLU A 73 8.69 22.65 4.42
C GLU A 73 7.66 23.63 4.97
N ILE A 74 6.43 23.15 5.25
CA ILE A 74 5.38 23.94 5.90
C ILE A 74 5.85 24.44 7.26
N ILE A 75 6.43 23.56 8.08
CA ILE A 75 6.96 23.92 9.40
C ILE A 75 8.03 25.01 9.27
N LYS A 76 9.02 24.83 8.39
CA LYS A 76 10.10 25.82 8.17
C LYS A 76 9.57 27.18 7.70
N HIS A 77 8.50 27.21 6.92
CA HIS A 77 7.90 28.46 6.45
C HIS A 77 7.21 29.21 7.60
N ASN A 78 6.43 28.51 8.42
CA ASN A 78 5.72 29.11 9.56
C ASN A 78 6.65 29.60 10.69
N TYR A 79 7.86 29.06 10.81
CA TYR A 79 8.87 29.54 11.78
C TYR A 79 9.71 30.73 11.25
N ARG A 80 9.53 31.11 9.98
CA ARG A 80 10.22 32.26 9.36
C ARG A 80 9.36 33.53 9.34
N GLU A 81 8.07 33.41 9.69
CA GLU A 81 7.18 34.52 10.06
C GLU A 81 7.20 34.72 11.58
#